data_AF-A0A9P4SI21-F1
#
_entry.id   AF-A0A9P4SI21-F1
#
_cell.length_a   1.000
_cell.length_b   1.000
_cell.length_c   1.000
_cell.angle_alpha   90.00
_cell.angle_beta   90.00
_cell.angle_gamma   90.00
#
_symmetry.space_group_name_H-M   'P 1'
#
loop_
_entity.id
_entity.type
_entity.pdbx_description
1 polymer ?
#
loop_
_entity_poly.entity_id
_entity_poly.type
_entity_poly.pdbx_seq_one_letter_code
_entity_poly.pdbx_strand_id
1 'polypeptide(L)'
;MKLYAIADIHLSYQSNREAWAELKEFPDDGLIIAGDIGESAAQLETAFEKATSCFRHVFWCPGNHELYTLGSVTDLKGEEKYNECVEIARKYGVHNPEDDFFRWEGEGGPVLIAPIFTLYDYSFRPDHVSRENALSWAEEEDIVATDEAVLHPDPHPSRDAWCSHLVSKFSSKLAAAQEEHGIPLVIINHWPLREDLVYIPRIPRFSLWCGTKETHEWHRRFNVKVVVSGHLHVRRTDWKDGVRFEEVSLGYPRQWKDVRDSGLDVNSLLREILPGPKPPPEGESPTQWRRWG
;
A
#
# COMPACT_ATOMS: atom_id res chain seq x y z
N MET A 1 18.16 -9.90 10.09
CA MET A 1 17.05 -8.95 9.92
C MET A 1 16.63 -9.00 8.46
N LYS A 2 15.51 -9.63 8.19
CA LYS A 2 14.78 -9.63 6.92
C LYS A 2 13.64 -8.63 6.98
N LEU A 3 13.10 -8.26 5.83
CA LEU A 3 11.94 -7.38 5.72
C LEU A 3 10.81 -8.12 5.01
N TYR A 4 9.66 -8.22 5.66
CA TYR A 4 8.45 -8.81 5.09
C TYR A 4 7.39 -7.74 4.81
N ALA A 5 6.38 -8.07 4.00
CA ALA A 5 5.26 -7.19 3.73
C ALA A 5 3.93 -7.93 3.59
N ILE A 6 2.86 -7.21 3.94
CA ILE A 6 1.46 -7.57 3.72
C ILE A 6 0.64 -6.28 3.56
N ALA A 7 -0.52 -6.37 2.92
CA ALA A 7 -1.48 -5.28 2.80
C ALA A 7 -2.91 -5.83 2.90
N ASP A 8 -3.91 -4.95 2.96
CA ASP A 8 -5.32 -5.33 2.80
C ASP A 8 -5.76 -6.40 3.79
N ILE A 9 -5.38 -6.23 5.06
CA ILE A 9 -5.70 -7.19 6.11
C ILE A 9 -7.16 -7.08 6.56
N HIS A 10 -7.84 -5.96 6.31
CA HIS A 10 -9.30 -5.78 6.45
C HIS A 10 -9.86 -6.37 7.77
N LEU A 11 -9.40 -5.83 8.89
CA LEU A 11 -9.75 -6.28 10.24
C LEU A 11 -11.21 -5.98 10.63
N SER A 12 -12.04 -5.41 9.76
CA SER A 12 -13.50 -5.44 9.94
C SER A 12 -14.07 -6.86 9.83
N TYR A 13 -13.45 -7.73 9.06
CA TYR A 13 -13.85 -9.12 8.95
C TYR A 13 -13.29 -9.97 10.09
N GLN A 14 -14.18 -10.65 10.82
CA GLN A 14 -13.82 -11.49 11.95
C GLN A 14 -12.74 -12.52 11.62
N SER A 15 -12.88 -13.24 10.50
CA SER A 15 -11.90 -14.26 10.12
C SER A 15 -10.51 -13.69 9.81
N ASN A 16 -10.44 -12.45 9.33
CA ASN A 16 -9.15 -11.79 9.09
C ASN A 16 -8.53 -11.31 10.43
N ARG A 17 -9.33 -10.83 11.38
CA ARG A 17 -8.87 -10.54 12.75
C ARG A 17 -8.32 -11.77 13.46
N GLU A 18 -9.05 -12.88 13.40
CA GLU A 18 -8.62 -14.15 13.98
C GLU A 18 -7.31 -14.61 13.35
N ALA A 19 -7.17 -14.51 12.02
CA ALA A 19 -5.93 -14.84 11.35
C ALA A 19 -4.76 -13.92 11.75
N TRP A 20 -5.01 -12.61 11.86
CA TRP A 20 -3.99 -11.64 12.27
C TRP A 20 -3.48 -11.89 13.70
N ALA A 21 -4.36 -12.32 14.61
CA ALA A 21 -3.98 -12.68 15.97
C ALA A 21 -2.97 -13.84 16.02
N GLU A 22 -2.95 -14.71 15.00
CA GLU A 22 -2.03 -15.84 14.84
C GLU A 22 -0.71 -15.47 14.11
N LEU A 23 -0.43 -14.19 13.92
CA LEU A 23 0.87 -13.73 13.41
C LEU A 23 1.99 -14.21 14.34
N LYS A 24 3.00 -14.86 13.75
CA LYS A 24 4.16 -15.45 14.45
C LYS A 24 5.20 -14.39 14.78
N GLU A 25 5.99 -14.66 15.81
CA GLU A 25 7.09 -13.81 16.23
C GLU A 25 8.30 -13.94 15.30
N PHE A 26 8.80 -12.79 14.84
CA PHE A 26 10.04 -12.59 14.10
C PHE A 26 10.82 -11.42 14.74
N PRO A 27 11.33 -11.59 15.98
CA PRO A 27 11.77 -10.49 16.83
C PRO A 27 13.01 -9.74 16.33
N ASP A 28 13.67 -10.23 15.28
CA ASP A 28 14.82 -9.59 14.62
C ASP A 28 14.47 -8.96 13.27
N ASP A 29 13.24 -9.12 12.78
CA ASP A 29 12.84 -8.77 11.42
C ASP A 29 11.92 -7.55 11.39
N GLY A 30 11.70 -7.03 10.17
CA GLY A 30 10.79 -5.94 9.91
C GLY A 30 9.52 -6.39 9.20
N LEU A 31 8.42 -5.67 9.40
CA LEU A 31 7.15 -5.87 8.72
C LEU A 31 6.63 -4.56 8.10
N ILE A 32 6.27 -4.61 6.83
CA ILE A 32 5.53 -3.57 6.13
C ILE A 32 4.04 -3.94 6.13
N ILE A 33 3.19 -2.99 6.49
CA ILE A 33 1.73 -3.04 6.36
C ILE A 33 1.30 -1.95 5.37
N ALA A 34 1.11 -2.32 4.09
CA ALA A 34 0.89 -1.37 2.99
C ALA A 34 -0.61 -1.02 2.79
N GLY A 35 -1.23 -0.49 3.84
CA GLY A 35 -2.61 0.02 3.85
C GLY A 35 -3.70 -1.03 3.97
N ASP A 36 -4.93 -0.56 4.11
CA ASP A 36 -6.16 -1.32 4.27
C ASP A 36 -6.14 -2.30 5.45
N ILE A 37 -5.75 -1.76 6.62
CA ILE A 37 -5.89 -2.42 7.92
C ILE A 37 -7.36 -2.55 8.31
N GLY A 38 -8.14 -1.49 8.15
CA GLY A 38 -9.54 -1.40 8.54
C GLY A 38 -10.01 0.05 8.63
N GLU A 39 -11.27 0.25 8.98
CA GLU A 39 -11.95 1.55 8.89
C GLU A 39 -12.05 2.30 10.24
N SER A 40 -11.49 1.74 11.32
CA SER A 40 -11.60 2.32 12.67
C SER A 40 -10.28 2.36 13.43
N ALA A 41 -10.14 3.38 14.29
CA ALA A 41 -8.99 3.54 15.17
C ALA A 41 -8.68 2.25 15.97
N ALA A 42 -9.71 1.61 16.54
CA ALA A 42 -9.54 0.38 17.32
C ALA A 42 -8.94 -0.79 16.50
N GLN A 43 -9.27 -0.88 15.21
CA GLN A 43 -8.67 -1.89 14.33
C GLN A 43 -7.21 -1.58 14.04
N LEU A 44 -6.85 -0.31 13.82
CA LEU A 44 -5.46 0.12 13.65
C LEU A 44 -4.64 -0.17 14.93
N GLU A 45 -5.17 0.16 16.10
CA GLU A 45 -4.53 -0.14 17.38
C GLU A 45 -4.29 -1.65 17.54
N THR A 46 -5.31 -2.47 17.27
CA THR A 46 -5.21 -3.94 17.31
C THR A 46 -4.15 -4.45 16.35
N ALA A 47 -4.10 -3.89 15.13
CA ALA A 47 -3.15 -4.31 14.11
C ALA A 47 -1.72 -4.00 14.52
N PHE A 48 -1.46 -2.76 14.95
CA PHE A 48 -0.14 -2.31 15.32
C PHE A 48 0.36 -2.97 16.60
N GLU A 49 -0.47 -3.11 17.63
CA GLU A 49 -0.10 -3.82 18.86
C GLU A 49 0.40 -5.24 18.56
N LYS A 50 -0.35 -5.97 17.72
CA LYS A 50 0.05 -7.32 17.31
C LYS A 50 1.31 -7.31 16.45
N ALA A 51 1.43 -6.40 15.48
CA ALA A 51 2.61 -6.30 14.63
C ALA A 51 3.88 -6.00 15.43
N THR A 52 3.84 -5.03 16.34
CA THR A 52 4.99 -4.57 17.13
C THR A 52 5.37 -5.54 18.25
N SER A 53 4.45 -6.41 18.69
CA SER A 53 4.80 -7.54 19.57
C SER A 53 5.50 -8.68 18.83
N CYS A 54 5.33 -8.78 17.51
CA CYS A 54 5.93 -9.84 16.69
C CYS A 54 7.19 -9.43 15.94
N PHE A 55 7.33 -8.17 15.55
CA PHE A 55 8.43 -7.67 14.70
C PHE A 55 9.17 -6.52 15.36
N ARG A 56 10.48 -6.43 15.11
CA ARG A 56 11.36 -5.38 15.66
C ARG A 56 11.04 -4.00 15.11
N HIS A 57 10.78 -3.94 13.81
CA HIS A 57 10.49 -2.72 13.07
C HIS A 57 9.19 -2.91 12.29
N VAL A 58 8.25 -1.98 12.44
CA VAL A 58 6.99 -2.01 11.69
C VAL A 58 6.88 -0.71 10.90
N PHE A 59 6.50 -0.83 9.64
CA PHE A 59 6.33 0.27 8.69
C PHE A 59 4.90 0.25 8.15
N TRP A 60 4.28 1.41 8.03
CA TRP A 60 2.90 1.54 7.57
C TRP A 60 2.73 2.71 6.60
N CYS A 61 1.83 2.53 5.63
CA CYS A 61 1.22 3.62 4.86
C CYS A 61 -0.31 3.44 4.86
N PRO A 62 -1.11 4.52 4.77
CA PRO A 62 -2.57 4.39 4.71
C PRO A 62 -3.04 3.77 3.38
N GLY A 63 -4.13 3.01 3.44
CA GLY A 63 -4.96 2.69 2.28
C GLY A 63 -6.22 3.55 2.23
N ASN A 64 -7.16 3.23 1.33
CA ASN A 64 -8.43 3.97 1.27
C ASN A 64 -9.33 3.65 2.46
N HIS A 65 -9.31 2.42 2.98
CA HIS A 65 -10.21 2.01 4.07
C HIS A 65 -9.92 2.75 5.38
N GLU A 66 -8.66 3.05 5.70
CA GLU A 66 -8.33 3.88 6.88
C GLU A 66 -8.89 5.31 6.78
N LEU A 67 -9.09 5.81 5.56
CA LEU A 67 -9.58 7.15 5.27
C LEU A 67 -11.10 7.24 5.17
N TYR A 68 -11.81 6.12 5.32
CA TYR A 68 -13.27 6.11 5.29
C TYR A 68 -13.87 6.76 6.54
N THR A 69 -14.79 7.69 6.32
CA THR A 69 -15.66 8.25 7.36
C THR A 69 -16.97 7.49 7.39
N LEU A 70 -17.03 6.48 8.25
CA LEU A 70 -18.28 5.77 8.53
C LEU A 70 -18.93 6.43 9.75
N GLY A 71 -20.06 7.13 9.58
CA GLY A 71 -20.65 7.97 10.64
C GLY A 71 -21.06 7.23 11.93
N SER A 72 -21.14 5.90 11.92
CA SER A 72 -21.31 5.08 13.14
C SER A 72 -20.00 4.84 13.91
N VAL A 73 -18.86 5.20 13.33
CA VAL A 73 -17.49 4.92 13.79
C VAL A 73 -16.75 6.21 14.11
N THR A 74 -16.82 7.20 13.21
CA THR A 74 -16.11 8.48 13.35
C THR A 74 -16.77 9.57 12.51
N ASP A 75 -16.59 10.82 12.91
CA ASP A 75 -16.95 12.01 12.14
C ASP A 75 -15.73 12.68 11.48
N LEU A 76 -14.51 12.19 11.75
CA LEU A 76 -13.27 12.73 11.17
C LEU A 76 -13.22 12.45 9.67
N LYS A 77 -12.66 13.40 8.91
CA LYS A 77 -12.60 13.39 7.45
C LYS A 77 -11.22 13.77 6.95
N GLY A 78 -10.89 13.35 5.73
CA GLY A 78 -9.72 13.77 4.99
C GLY A 78 -8.43 13.79 5.80
N GLU A 79 -7.74 14.93 5.83
CA GLU A 79 -6.47 15.06 6.54
C GLU A 79 -6.59 14.84 8.05
N GLU A 80 -7.69 15.23 8.70
CA GLU A 80 -7.88 14.97 10.12
C GLU A 80 -7.98 13.46 10.40
N LYS A 81 -8.67 12.72 9.53
CA LYS A 81 -8.76 11.26 9.62
C LYS A 81 -7.41 10.59 9.39
N TYR A 82 -6.65 11.07 8.39
CA TYR A 82 -5.29 10.61 8.14
C TYR A 82 -4.37 10.87 9.34
N ASN A 83 -4.45 12.06 9.94
CA ASN A 83 -3.64 12.43 11.09
C ASN A 83 -3.96 11.57 12.33
N GLU A 84 -5.23 11.20 12.55
CA GLU A 84 -5.58 10.22 13.59
C GLU A 84 -4.83 8.89 13.39
N CYS A 85 -4.75 8.40 12.16
CA CYS A 85 -4.03 7.16 11.85
C CYS A 85 -2.52 7.30 12.11
N VAL A 86 -1.93 8.44 11.76
CA VAL A 86 -0.50 8.75 12.03
C VAL A 86 -0.23 8.79 13.54
N GLU A 87 -1.09 9.43 14.33
CA GLU A 87 -0.91 9.49 15.79
C GLU A 87 -1.05 8.11 16.44
N ILE A 88 -1.94 7.26 15.93
CA ILE A 88 -2.03 5.86 16.37
C ILE A 88 -0.75 5.10 15.99
N ALA A 89 -0.24 5.23 14.77
CA ALA A 89 1.02 4.60 14.37
C ALA A 89 2.18 5.02 15.30
N ARG A 90 2.30 6.32 15.59
CA ARG A 90 3.30 6.88 16.52
C ARG A 90 3.18 6.34 17.94
N LYS A 91 1.95 6.18 18.46
CA LYS A 91 1.68 5.59 19.78
C LYS A 91 2.29 4.19 19.94
N TYR A 92 2.34 3.41 18.86
CA TYR A 92 2.92 2.06 18.85
C TYR A 92 4.36 2.01 18.33
N GLY A 93 4.98 3.15 18.01
CA GLY A 93 6.33 3.20 17.45
C GLY A 93 6.43 2.66 16.02
N VAL A 94 5.34 2.68 15.27
CA VAL A 94 5.29 2.27 13.86
C VAL A 94 5.77 3.42 12.99
N HIS A 95 6.76 3.15 12.13
CA HIS A 95 7.25 4.10 11.14
C HIS A 95 6.17 4.39 10.10
N ASN A 96 5.91 5.67 9.86
CA ASN A 96 4.79 6.12 9.02
C ASN A 96 5.25 7.17 7.98
N PRO A 97 4.39 7.59 7.04
CA PRO A 97 4.80 8.47 5.94
C PRO A 97 5.26 9.88 6.38
N GLU A 98 4.90 10.33 7.58
CA GLU A 98 5.28 11.65 8.10
C GLU A 98 6.69 11.66 8.73
N ASP A 99 7.23 10.51 9.13
CA ASP A 99 8.57 10.39 9.73
C ASP A 99 9.69 10.42 8.69
N ASP A 100 10.93 10.69 9.10
CA ASP A 100 12.10 10.50 8.22
C ASP A 100 12.21 9.05 7.75
N PHE A 101 12.72 8.85 6.53
CA PHE A 101 12.85 7.50 5.99
C PHE A 101 13.87 6.68 6.77
N PHE A 102 13.51 5.44 7.05
CA PHE A 102 14.29 4.58 7.93
C PHE A 102 15.43 3.92 7.17
N ARG A 103 16.66 4.06 7.67
CA ARG A 103 17.83 3.39 7.11
C ARG A 103 17.89 1.94 7.56
N TRP A 104 17.64 1.02 6.63
CA TRP A 104 17.70 -0.41 6.83
C TRP A 104 19.09 -0.98 6.51
N GLU A 105 19.73 -1.54 7.54
CA GLU A 105 21.06 -2.19 7.47
C GLU A 105 20.97 -3.72 7.51
N GLY A 106 19.75 -4.29 7.47
CA GLY A 106 19.54 -5.73 7.44
C GLY A 106 19.94 -6.38 6.11
N GLU A 107 19.59 -7.66 5.95
CA GLU A 107 19.85 -8.39 4.71
C GLU A 107 19.23 -7.68 3.50
N GLY A 108 19.98 -7.58 2.40
CA GLY A 108 19.56 -6.83 1.21
C GLY A 108 19.73 -5.30 1.32
N GLY A 109 20.20 -4.77 2.44
CA GLY A 109 20.60 -3.37 2.62
C GLY A 109 22.04 -3.07 2.11
N PRO A 110 22.52 -1.81 2.31
CA PRO A 110 21.79 -0.68 2.89
C PRO A 110 20.73 -0.13 1.92
N VAL A 111 19.54 0.18 2.44
CA VAL A 111 18.47 0.88 1.72
C VAL A 111 17.72 1.83 2.66
N LEU A 112 16.95 2.78 2.12
CA LEU A 112 15.96 3.54 2.89
C LEU A 112 14.58 2.93 2.70
N ILE A 113 13.87 2.66 3.80
CA ILE A 113 12.47 2.26 3.77
C ILE A 113 11.63 3.53 3.82
N ALA A 114 10.83 3.73 2.77
CA ALA A 114 10.11 4.97 2.52
C ALA A 114 8.60 4.72 2.39
N PRO A 115 7.86 4.72 3.52
CA PRO A 115 6.41 4.84 3.49
C PRO A 115 6.00 6.18 2.90
N ILE A 116 5.10 6.15 1.92
CA ILE A 116 4.52 7.33 1.28
C ILE A 116 3.00 7.19 1.20
N PHE A 117 2.32 8.28 0.85
CA PHE A 117 0.88 8.31 0.64
C PHE A 117 0.57 9.18 -0.58
N THR A 118 -0.01 8.62 -1.64
CA THR A 118 -0.29 9.38 -2.88
C THR A 118 -1.77 9.58 -3.16
N LEU A 119 -2.66 8.73 -2.66
CA LEU A 119 -4.05 8.64 -3.13
C LEU A 119 -4.10 8.41 -4.66
N TYR A 120 -5.12 8.96 -5.33
CA TYR A 120 -5.37 8.88 -6.78
C TYR A 120 -6.05 10.15 -7.31
N ASP A 121 -5.98 10.35 -8.62
CA ASP A 121 -6.47 11.54 -9.33
C ASP A 121 -7.30 11.18 -10.59
N TYR A 122 -7.79 9.94 -10.67
CA TYR A 122 -8.59 9.45 -11.81
C TYR A 122 -7.84 9.51 -13.17
N SER A 123 -6.51 9.63 -13.16
CA SER A 123 -5.70 9.67 -14.38
C SER A 123 -5.44 8.31 -15.01
N PHE A 124 -5.63 7.22 -14.25
CA PHE A 124 -5.67 5.83 -14.74
C PHE A 124 -7.00 5.55 -15.49
N ARG A 125 -7.29 6.42 -16.44
CA ARG A 125 -8.39 6.33 -17.40
C ARG A 125 -7.83 6.27 -18.82
N PRO A 126 -8.55 5.68 -19.77
CA PRO A 126 -8.17 5.73 -21.17
C PRO A 126 -8.06 7.19 -21.68
N ASP A 127 -7.13 7.45 -22.59
CA ASP A 127 -6.87 8.82 -23.09
C ASP A 127 -8.09 9.48 -23.78
N HIS A 128 -9.03 8.68 -24.29
CA HIS A 128 -10.26 9.18 -24.90
C HIS A 128 -11.33 9.60 -23.86
N VAL A 129 -11.16 9.25 -22.59
CA VAL A 129 -12.05 9.62 -21.49
C VAL A 129 -11.51 10.88 -20.82
N SER A 130 -12.28 11.97 -20.84
CA SER A 130 -11.90 13.20 -20.15
C SER A 130 -12.00 13.01 -18.63
N ARG A 131 -11.36 13.90 -17.86
CA ARG A 131 -11.41 13.81 -16.39
C ARG A 131 -12.83 13.99 -15.88
N GLU A 132 -13.58 14.92 -16.46
CA GLU A 132 -14.95 15.27 -16.09
C GLU A 132 -15.90 14.08 -16.32
N ASN A 133 -15.66 13.30 -17.36
CA ASN A 133 -16.49 12.15 -17.72
C ASN A 133 -16.01 10.83 -17.08
N ALA A 134 -14.94 10.83 -16.30
CA ALA A 134 -14.32 9.60 -15.79
C ALA A 134 -15.29 8.79 -14.93
N LEU A 135 -16.00 9.43 -13.98
CA LEU A 135 -16.94 8.74 -13.10
C LEU A 135 -18.13 8.18 -13.88
N SER A 136 -18.74 8.99 -14.75
CA SER A 136 -19.85 8.52 -15.59
C SER A 136 -19.43 7.39 -16.52
N TRP A 137 -18.20 7.41 -17.04
CA TRP A 137 -17.64 6.30 -17.79
C TRP A 137 -17.55 5.03 -16.94
N ALA A 138 -17.10 5.06 -15.69
CA ALA A 138 -17.11 3.85 -14.87
C ALA A 138 -18.54 3.38 -14.50
N GLU A 139 -19.45 4.32 -14.24
CA GLU A 139 -20.86 4.06 -13.93
C GLU A 139 -21.63 3.36 -15.06
N GLU A 140 -21.26 3.56 -16.33
CA GLU A 140 -21.84 2.83 -17.47
C GLU A 140 -21.71 1.30 -17.36
N GLU A 141 -20.75 0.80 -16.57
CA GLU A 141 -20.55 -0.62 -16.28
C GLU A 141 -20.91 -0.99 -14.82
N ASP A 142 -21.66 -0.13 -14.12
CA ASP A 142 -22.02 -0.30 -12.71
C ASP A 142 -20.78 -0.42 -11.78
N ILE A 143 -19.67 0.23 -12.14
CA ILE A 143 -18.42 0.22 -11.36
C ILE A 143 -18.23 1.58 -10.70
N VAL A 144 -18.41 1.63 -9.38
CA VAL A 144 -18.15 2.82 -8.56
C VAL A 144 -17.46 2.40 -7.27
N ALA A 145 -16.36 3.06 -6.92
CA ALA A 145 -15.70 2.83 -5.63
C ALA A 145 -16.52 3.41 -4.48
N THR A 146 -16.55 2.69 -3.35
CA THR A 146 -17.15 3.18 -2.10
C THR A 146 -16.54 4.50 -1.65
N ASP A 147 -15.26 4.72 -1.97
CA ASP A 147 -14.53 5.97 -1.75
C ASP A 147 -15.35 7.20 -2.10
N GLU A 148 -16.10 7.18 -3.22
CA GLU A 148 -16.89 8.32 -3.69
C GLU A 148 -17.87 8.84 -2.63
N ALA A 149 -18.40 7.93 -1.80
CA ALA A 149 -19.35 8.26 -0.75
C ALA A 149 -18.70 8.59 0.61
N VAL A 150 -17.55 7.99 0.94
CA VAL A 150 -17.04 7.97 2.33
C VAL A 150 -15.59 8.39 2.51
N LEU A 151 -14.78 8.48 1.45
CA LEU A 151 -13.41 9.01 1.52
C LEU A 151 -13.47 10.50 1.22
N HIS A 152 -13.60 11.34 2.24
CA HIS A 152 -13.73 12.78 2.02
C HIS A 152 -12.36 13.45 1.89
N PRO A 153 -12.15 14.38 0.94
CA PRO A 153 -10.84 14.98 0.68
C PRO A 153 -10.48 16.19 1.55
N ASP A 154 -11.30 16.54 2.54
CA ASP A 154 -11.12 17.75 3.36
C ASP A 154 -9.68 17.89 3.89
N PRO A 155 -9.09 19.11 3.89
CA PRO A 155 -9.66 20.39 3.45
C PRO A 155 -9.51 20.63 1.94
N HIS A 156 -9.02 19.66 1.18
CA HIS A 156 -8.83 19.81 -0.26
C HIS A 156 -10.17 19.80 -0.99
N PRO A 157 -10.31 20.56 -2.09
CA PRO A 157 -11.58 20.68 -2.81
C PRO A 157 -12.00 19.39 -3.54
N SER A 158 -11.06 18.47 -3.79
CA SER A 158 -11.31 17.16 -4.42
C SER A 158 -10.21 16.16 -4.07
N ARG A 159 -10.46 14.88 -4.33
CA ARG A 159 -9.45 13.81 -4.19
C ARG A 159 -8.26 14.03 -5.14
N ASP A 160 -8.50 14.59 -6.33
CA ASP A 160 -7.45 15.02 -7.26
C ASP A 160 -6.53 16.06 -6.63
N ALA A 161 -7.10 17.10 -6.03
CA ALA A 161 -6.32 18.18 -5.43
C ALA A 161 -5.50 17.66 -4.25
N TRP A 162 -6.08 16.74 -3.46
CA TRP A 162 -5.36 16.08 -2.38
C TRP A 162 -4.21 15.20 -2.92
N CYS A 163 -4.49 14.41 -3.96
CA CYS A 163 -3.48 13.59 -4.64
C CYS A 163 -2.33 14.45 -5.17
N SER A 164 -2.60 15.54 -5.89
CA SER A 164 -1.56 16.46 -6.38
C SER A 164 -0.74 17.07 -5.23
N HIS A 165 -1.38 17.45 -4.11
CA HIS A 165 -0.68 17.92 -2.92
C HIS A 165 0.28 16.86 -2.36
N LEU A 166 -0.22 15.63 -2.18
CA LEU A 166 0.53 14.48 -1.68
C LEU A 166 1.69 14.09 -2.60
N VAL A 167 1.46 14.01 -3.91
CA VAL A 167 2.47 13.71 -4.92
C VAL A 167 3.60 14.75 -4.87
N SER A 168 3.28 16.04 -4.78
CA SER A 168 4.28 17.11 -4.65
C SER A 168 5.09 16.96 -3.35
N LYS A 169 4.41 16.72 -2.22
CA LYS A 169 5.04 16.51 -0.91
C LYS A 169 6.02 15.33 -0.93
N PHE A 170 5.57 14.15 -1.34
CA PHE A 170 6.39 12.95 -1.32
C PHE A 170 7.45 12.92 -2.42
N SER A 171 7.19 13.53 -3.58
CA SER A 171 8.22 13.75 -4.60
C SER A 171 9.40 14.55 -4.04
N SER A 172 9.11 15.64 -3.31
CA SER A 172 10.14 16.48 -2.69
C SER A 172 10.89 15.74 -1.59
N LYS A 173 10.18 14.98 -0.75
CA LYS A 173 10.78 14.17 0.32
C LYS A 173 11.69 13.06 -0.22
N LEU A 174 11.27 12.37 -1.28
CA LEU A 174 12.08 11.35 -1.97
C LEU A 174 13.33 11.96 -2.61
N ALA A 175 13.20 13.12 -3.25
CA ALA A 175 14.33 13.84 -3.83
C ALA A 175 15.37 14.25 -2.76
N ALA A 176 14.91 14.83 -1.65
CA ALA A 176 15.77 15.22 -0.54
C ALA A 176 16.50 14.02 0.07
N ALA A 177 15.81 12.90 0.29
CA ALA A 177 16.42 11.67 0.80
C ALA A 177 17.48 11.08 -0.15
N GLN A 178 17.24 11.16 -1.47
CA GLN A 178 18.22 10.76 -2.48
C GLN A 178 19.45 11.67 -2.48
N GLU A 179 19.26 12.98 -2.38
CA GLU A 179 20.36 13.95 -2.30
C GLU A 179 21.21 13.76 -1.03
N GLU A 180 20.56 13.54 0.12
CA GLU A 180 21.24 13.39 1.41
C GLU A 180 22.00 12.07 1.54
N HIS A 181 21.37 10.95 1.15
CA HIS A 181 21.91 9.62 1.46
C HIS A 181 22.50 8.88 0.27
N GLY A 182 22.00 9.12 -0.96
CA GLY A 182 22.49 8.48 -2.18
C GLY A 182 22.38 6.95 -2.24
N ILE A 183 21.55 6.32 -1.40
CA ILE A 183 21.34 4.86 -1.37
C ILE A 183 19.95 4.49 -1.89
N PRO A 184 19.74 3.22 -2.34
CA PRO A 184 18.47 2.82 -2.94
C PRO A 184 17.28 2.89 -1.98
N LEU A 185 16.07 3.09 -2.53
CA LEU A 185 14.82 3.12 -1.78
C LEU A 185 14.05 1.81 -1.85
N VAL A 186 13.33 1.48 -0.78
CA VAL A 186 12.14 0.63 -0.81
C VAL A 186 10.94 1.53 -0.58
N ILE A 187 10.16 1.80 -1.62
CA ILE A 187 8.97 2.64 -1.52
C ILE A 187 7.78 1.77 -1.13
N ILE A 188 6.99 2.24 -0.17
CA ILE A 188 5.75 1.59 0.27
C ILE A 188 4.60 2.57 0.01
N ASN A 189 3.65 2.18 -0.84
CA ASN A 189 2.46 2.95 -1.12
C ASN A 189 1.30 2.00 -1.36
N HIS A 190 0.14 2.25 -0.77
CA HIS A 190 -1.00 1.37 -0.94
C HIS A 190 -1.43 1.23 -2.41
N TRP A 191 -1.53 2.37 -3.12
CA TRP A 191 -1.82 2.40 -4.55
C TRP A 191 -0.59 2.04 -5.41
N PRO A 192 -0.74 1.22 -6.45
CA PRO A 192 0.31 1.01 -7.45
C PRO A 192 0.83 2.33 -8.03
N LEU A 193 2.15 2.48 -8.17
CA LEU A 193 2.77 3.68 -8.75
C LEU A 193 2.74 3.73 -10.28
N ARG A 194 2.20 2.70 -10.94
CA ARG A 194 2.14 2.63 -12.41
C ARG A 194 0.82 2.03 -12.87
N GLU A 195 0.24 2.63 -13.90
CA GLU A 195 -1.00 2.15 -14.52
C GLU A 195 -0.86 0.74 -15.10
N ASP A 196 0.29 0.41 -15.71
CA ASP A 196 0.56 -0.92 -16.28
C ASP A 196 0.69 -2.03 -15.23
N LEU A 197 0.67 -1.67 -13.94
CA LEU A 197 0.61 -2.62 -12.83
C LEU A 197 -0.83 -2.91 -12.36
N VAL A 198 -1.83 -2.18 -12.86
CA VAL A 198 -3.24 -2.42 -12.53
C VAL A 198 -3.77 -3.56 -13.38
N TYR A 199 -4.09 -4.70 -12.74
CA TYR A 199 -4.72 -5.85 -13.42
C TYR A 199 -5.93 -6.34 -12.63
N ILE A 200 -7.11 -5.88 -13.06
CA ILE A 200 -8.40 -6.20 -12.46
C ILE A 200 -9.42 -6.50 -13.58
N PRO A 201 -9.21 -7.58 -14.36
CA PRO A 201 -9.91 -7.80 -15.64
C PRO A 201 -11.43 -7.98 -15.52
N ARG A 202 -11.94 -8.20 -14.29
CA ARG A 202 -13.39 -8.32 -14.03
C ARG A 202 -14.07 -6.97 -13.83
N ILE A 203 -13.32 -5.94 -13.48
CA ILE A 203 -13.80 -4.58 -13.20
C ILE A 203 -12.79 -3.55 -13.72
N PRO A 204 -12.45 -3.56 -15.03
CA PRO A 204 -11.33 -2.78 -15.56
C PRO A 204 -11.50 -1.28 -15.37
N ARG A 205 -12.74 -0.75 -15.38
CA ARG A 205 -13.00 0.69 -15.16
C ARG A 205 -12.75 1.14 -13.71
N PHE A 206 -12.52 0.21 -12.79
CA PHE A 206 -12.12 0.54 -11.41
C PHE A 206 -10.69 1.13 -11.35
N SER A 207 -9.92 1.07 -12.45
CA SER A 207 -8.59 1.65 -12.55
C SER A 207 -8.53 3.13 -12.13
N LEU A 208 -9.64 3.88 -12.27
CA LEU A 208 -9.75 5.28 -11.86
C LEU A 208 -9.31 5.54 -10.41
N TRP A 209 -9.57 4.59 -9.51
CA TRP A 209 -9.28 4.71 -8.07
C TRP A 209 -7.95 4.05 -7.68
N CYS A 210 -7.15 3.60 -8.66
CA CYS A 210 -5.97 2.78 -8.41
C CYS A 210 -4.63 3.54 -8.41
N GLY A 211 -4.62 4.86 -8.60
CA GLY A 211 -3.40 5.67 -8.50
C GLY A 211 -3.39 6.90 -9.40
N THR A 212 -2.19 7.37 -9.74
CA THR A 212 -1.94 8.56 -10.59
C THR A 212 -0.82 8.31 -11.59
N LYS A 213 -0.94 8.89 -12.80
CA LYS A 213 0.10 8.87 -13.83
C LYS A 213 1.35 9.66 -13.43
N GLU A 214 1.27 10.58 -12.48
CA GLU A 214 2.41 11.41 -12.02
C GLU A 214 3.53 10.58 -11.35
N THR A 215 3.22 9.38 -10.87
CA THR A 215 4.18 8.50 -10.17
C THR A 215 4.81 7.44 -11.07
N HIS A 216 4.43 7.38 -12.36
CA HIS A 216 4.83 6.31 -13.29
C HIS A 216 6.35 6.11 -13.39
N GLU A 217 7.11 7.18 -13.18
CA GLU A 217 8.56 7.24 -13.33
C GLU A 217 9.34 7.23 -12.02
N TRP A 218 8.66 7.17 -10.88
CA TRP A 218 9.31 7.34 -9.58
C TRP A 218 10.31 6.22 -9.28
N HIS A 219 10.06 5.00 -9.74
CA HIS A 219 10.98 3.88 -9.57
C HIS A 219 12.34 4.13 -10.22
N ARG A 220 12.35 4.76 -11.40
CA ARG A 220 13.59 5.17 -12.09
C ARG A 220 14.18 6.44 -11.50
N ARG A 221 13.34 7.46 -11.29
CA ARG A 221 13.78 8.80 -10.85
C ARG A 221 14.43 8.79 -9.48
N PHE A 222 14.02 7.89 -8.59
CA PHE A 222 14.46 7.88 -7.18
C PHE A 222 15.27 6.65 -6.78
N ASN A 223 15.98 6.01 -7.73
CA ASN A 223 16.88 4.88 -7.44
C ASN A 223 16.19 3.79 -6.58
N VAL A 224 15.00 3.37 -7.01
CA VAL A 224 14.18 2.45 -6.22
C VAL A 224 14.62 1.02 -6.47
N LYS A 225 14.77 0.25 -5.39
CA LYS A 225 15.06 -1.18 -5.45
C LYS A 225 13.79 -2.02 -5.49
N VAL A 226 12.80 -1.66 -4.67
CA VAL A 226 11.50 -2.34 -4.60
C VAL A 226 10.39 -1.31 -4.37
N VAL A 227 9.25 -1.49 -5.03
CA VAL A 227 7.99 -0.82 -4.69
C VAL A 227 7.02 -1.86 -4.13
N VAL A 228 6.43 -1.58 -2.98
CA VAL A 228 5.46 -2.45 -2.31
C VAL A 228 4.10 -1.77 -2.30
N SER A 229 3.06 -2.49 -2.76
CA SER A 229 1.68 -2.00 -2.81
C SER A 229 0.65 -3.06 -2.41
N GLY A 230 -0.58 -2.62 -2.23
CA GLY A 230 -1.75 -3.47 -1.98
C GLY A 230 -2.88 -3.11 -2.94
N HIS A 231 -4.06 -2.84 -2.39
CA HIS A 231 -5.25 -2.25 -3.03
C HIS A 231 -5.97 -3.14 -4.04
N LEU A 232 -5.24 -3.79 -4.95
CA LEU A 232 -5.84 -4.52 -6.06
C LEU A 232 -6.41 -5.88 -5.62
N HIS A 233 -5.91 -6.43 -4.51
CA HIS A 233 -6.18 -7.79 -4.07
C HIS A 233 -5.74 -8.84 -5.12
N VAL A 234 -4.66 -8.54 -5.84
CA VAL A 234 -4.09 -9.38 -6.89
C VAL A 234 -2.60 -9.58 -6.66
N ARG A 235 -2.30 -10.44 -5.69
CA ARG A 235 -0.95 -10.79 -5.28
C ARG A 235 -0.08 -11.21 -6.46
N ARG A 236 1.03 -10.49 -6.67
CA ARG A 236 1.98 -10.79 -7.74
C ARG A 236 3.31 -10.09 -7.53
N THR A 237 4.29 -10.52 -8.33
CA THR A 237 5.60 -9.87 -8.48
C THR A 237 5.78 -9.46 -9.93
N ASP A 238 6.10 -8.20 -10.17
CA ASP A 238 6.48 -7.67 -11.49
C ASP A 238 7.91 -7.11 -11.45
N TRP A 239 8.52 -7.04 -12.63
CA TRP A 239 9.81 -6.37 -12.82
C TRP A 239 9.68 -5.35 -13.94
N LYS A 240 10.03 -4.09 -13.65
CA LYS A 240 10.04 -2.98 -14.63
C LYS A 240 11.33 -2.21 -14.46
N ASP A 241 12.08 -2.07 -15.54
CA ASP A 241 13.34 -1.30 -15.55
C ASP A 241 14.35 -1.76 -14.47
N GLY A 242 14.38 -3.06 -14.16
CA GLY A 242 15.23 -3.63 -13.10
C GLY A 242 14.70 -3.43 -11.68
N VAL A 243 13.56 -2.76 -11.49
CA VAL A 243 12.91 -2.57 -10.19
C VAL A 243 11.83 -3.61 -9.98
N ARG A 244 11.78 -4.20 -8.79
CA ARG A 244 10.76 -5.17 -8.39
C ARG A 244 9.53 -4.45 -7.84
N PHE A 245 8.37 -4.83 -8.30
CA PHE A 245 7.08 -4.37 -7.78
C PHE A 245 6.37 -5.56 -7.13
N GLU A 246 5.91 -5.37 -5.90
CA GLU A 246 5.29 -6.42 -5.11
C GLU A 246 3.89 -5.98 -4.68
N GLU A 247 2.88 -6.64 -5.22
CA GLU A 247 1.52 -6.57 -4.69
C GLU A 247 1.37 -7.67 -3.62
N VAL A 248 1.04 -7.24 -2.39
CA VAL A 248 1.12 -8.05 -1.17
C VAL A 248 -0.19 -8.18 -0.41
N SER A 249 -1.33 -7.93 -1.07
CA SER A 249 -2.66 -7.95 -0.44
C SER A 249 -3.04 -9.31 0.14
N LEU A 250 -3.56 -9.33 1.37
CA LEU A 250 -4.28 -10.48 1.92
C LEU A 250 -5.68 -10.58 1.29
N GLY A 251 -6.40 -9.46 1.32
CA GLY A 251 -7.74 -9.30 0.78
C GLY A 251 -8.85 -9.82 1.69
N TYR A 252 -10.08 -9.79 1.18
CA TYR A 252 -11.28 -10.21 1.88
C TYR A 252 -11.28 -11.72 2.16
N PRO A 253 -12.02 -12.19 3.19
CA PRO A 253 -12.02 -13.59 3.60
C PRO A 253 -12.22 -14.62 2.50
N ARG A 254 -13.03 -14.31 1.48
CA ARG A 254 -13.29 -15.23 0.35
C ARG A 254 -12.12 -15.32 -0.63
N GLN A 255 -11.33 -14.25 -0.79
CA GLN A 255 -10.25 -14.17 -1.78
C GLN A 255 -9.05 -15.06 -1.43
N TRP A 256 -8.81 -15.27 -0.13
CA TRP A 256 -7.74 -16.14 0.35
C TRP A 256 -8.26 -17.41 1.05
N LYS A 257 -9.54 -17.75 0.85
CA LYS A 257 -10.15 -18.97 1.41
C LYS A 257 -9.40 -20.23 0.95
N ASP A 258 -9.06 -20.33 -0.32
CA ASP A 258 -8.35 -21.51 -0.86
C ASP A 258 -6.97 -21.70 -0.22
N VAL A 259 -6.32 -20.62 0.21
CA VAL A 259 -5.05 -20.65 0.95
C VAL A 259 -5.29 -21.27 2.33
N ARG A 260 -6.31 -20.78 3.07
CA ARG A 260 -6.70 -21.36 4.37
C ARG A 260 -7.08 -22.83 4.28
N ASP A 261 -7.89 -23.18 3.30
CA ASP A 261 -8.36 -24.56 3.09
C ASP A 261 -7.20 -25.51 2.74
N SER A 262 -6.08 -24.98 2.24
CA SER A 262 -4.84 -25.73 1.99
C SER A 262 -3.96 -25.89 3.24
N GLY A 263 -4.44 -25.46 4.41
CA GLY A 263 -3.71 -25.53 5.68
C GLY A 263 -2.68 -24.42 5.90
N LEU A 264 -2.67 -23.40 5.04
CA LEU A 264 -1.80 -22.22 5.16
C LEU A 264 -2.52 -21.10 5.92
N ASP A 265 -1.74 -20.18 6.48
CA ASP A 265 -2.20 -19.12 7.38
C ASP A 265 -1.70 -17.73 6.92
N VAL A 266 -1.96 -16.69 7.73
CA VAL A 266 -1.48 -15.32 7.44
C VAL A 266 0.05 -15.26 7.32
N ASN A 267 0.77 -16.09 8.10
CA ASN A 267 2.23 -16.15 8.10
C ASN A 267 2.77 -16.64 6.75
N SER A 268 2.04 -17.54 6.11
CA SER A 268 2.34 -18.06 4.76
C SER A 268 2.10 -17.02 3.66
N LEU A 269 1.44 -15.92 3.98
CA LEU A 269 1.14 -14.80 3.07
C LEU A 269 2.03 -13.57 3.31
N LEU A 270 2.99 -13.64 4.22
CA LEU A 270 4.02 -12.61 4.33
C LEU A 270 4.96 -12.70 3.11
N ARG A 271 5.06 -11.63 2.33
CA ARG A 271 5.99 -11.53 1.19
C ARG A 271 7.36 -11.12 1.70
N GLU A 272 8.41 -11.88 1.38
CA GLU A 272 9.79 -11.44 1.64
C GLU A 272 10.18 -10.30 0.67
N ILE A 273 10.44 -9.11 1.23
CA ILE A 273 10.87 -7.93 0.51
C ILE A 273 12.39 -7.80 0.54
N LEU A 274 13.05 -8.01 1.68
CA LEU A 274 14.51 -8.03 1.72
C LEU A 274 15.00 -9.30 2.46
N PRO A 275 16.00 -10.02 1.93
CA PRO A 275 16.81 -9.68 0.75
C PRO A 275 16.09 -9.87 -0.60
N GLY A 276 15.06 -10.71 -0.65
CA GLY A 276 14.29 -10.97 -1.87
C GLY A 276 15.07 -11.76 -2.94
N PRO A 277 14.43 -12.08 -4.08
CA PRO A 277 15.07 -12.76 -5.19
C PRO A 277 16.09 -11.86 -5.90
N LYS A 278 17.06 -12.47 -6.60
CA LYS A 278 17.99 -11.74 -7.46
C LYS A 278 17.24 -11.10 -8.64
N PRO A 279 17.60 -9.87 -9.05
CA PRO A 279 17.05 -9.25 -10.25
C PRO A 279 17.26 -10.12 -11.50
N PRO A 280 16.29 -10.15 -12.43
CA PRO A 280 16.46 -10.83 -13.71
C PRO A 280 17.55 -10.12 -14.55
N PRO A 281 18.32 -10.85 -15.37
CA PRO A 281 19.45 -10.29 -16.13
C PRO A 281 19.11 -9.09 -17.03
N GLU A 282 17.89 -9.06 -17.58
CA GLU A 282 17.43 -8.02 -18.50
C GLU A 282 16.58 -6.93 -17.81
N GLY A 283 16.42 -6.99 -16.49
CA GLY A 283 15.61 -6.05 -15.73
C GLY A 283 14.09 -6.22 -15.89
N GLU A 284 13.66 -7.10 -16.78
CA GLU A 284 12.28 -7.54 -16.94
C GLU A 284 12.14 -9.05 -16.70
N SER A 285 10.94 -9.47 -16.31
CA SER A 285 10.53 -10.86 -16.17
C SER A 285 9.02 -10.93 -16.40
N PRO A 286 8.48 -12.04 -16.93
CA PRO A 286 7.04 -12.28 -16.91
C PRO A 286 6.49 -12.10 -15.49
N THR A 287 5.29 -11.52 -15.39
CA THR A 287 4.55 -11.37 -14.14
C THR A 287 4.44 -12.72 -13.42
N GLN A 288 4.84 -12.74 -12.16
CA GLN A 288 4.72 -13.92 -11.30
C GLN A 288 3.46 -13.78 -10.45
N TRP A 289 2.40 -14.49 -10.81
CA TRP A 289 1.17 -14.54 -10.01
C TRP A 289 1.41 -15.33 -8.72
N ARG A 290 1.05 -14.75 -7.58
CA ARG A 290 1.36 -15.29 -6.26
C ARG A 290 0.10 -15.79 -5.61
N ARG A 291 -0.01 -17.10 -5.40
CA ARG A 291 -1.12 -17.68 -4.63
C ARG A 291 -0.89 -17.54 -3.11
N TRP A 292 0.38 -17.55 -2.71
CA TRP A 292 0.86 -17.28 -1.35
C TRP A 292 2.28 -16.73 -1.44
N GLY A 293 2.82 -16.28 -0.30
CA GLY A 293 4.15 -15.66 -0.22
C GLY A 293 4.34 -14.68 -1.34
#